data_AF-K1JYY1-F1
#
_entry.id   AF-K1JYY1-F1
#
_cell.length_a   1.000
_cell.length_b   1.000
_cell.length_c   1.000
_cell.angle_alpha   90.00
_cell.angle_beta   90.00
_cell.angle_gamma   90.00
#
_symmetry.space_group_name_H-M   'P 1'
#
loop_
_entity.id
_entity.type
_entity.pdbx_description
1 polymer ?
#
loop_
_entity_poly.entity_id
_entity_poly.type
_entity_poly.pdbx_seq_one_letter_code
_entity_poly.pdbx_strand_id
1 'polypeptide(L)' 'MRRDCVTQIIVDWGNGEWENFATPFEAEQYINAMLDELDVPKAAWREDMQGNKKWDYEIVEDDNGLIRLVD' A
#
# COMPACT_ATOMS: atom_id res chain seq x y z
N MET A 1 -1.13 28.04 -3.91
CA MET A 1 -1.18 26.65 -3.39
C MET A 1 -1.52 25.74 -4.56
N ARG A 2 -0.65 24.76 -4.87
CA ARG A 2 -1.00 23.66 -5.78
C ARG A 2 -2.21 22.96 -5.15
N ARG A 3 -3.20 22.57 -5.95
CA ARG A 3 -4.24 21.64 -5.49
C ARG A 3 -3.51 20.35 -5.13
N ASP A 4 -3.32 20.07 -3.85
CA ASP A 4 -2.97 18.74 -3.37
C ASP A 4 -4.04 17.79 -3.95
N CYS A 5 -3.68 17.06 -5.00
CA CYS A 5 -4.51 15.96 -5.45
C CYS A 5 -4.56 14.97 -4.30
N VAL A 6 -5.74 14.75 -3.73
CA VAL A 6 -5.96 13.69 -2.75
C VAL A 6 -5.54 12.38 -3.41
N THR A 7 -4.62 11.66 -2.76
CA THR A 7 -4.12 10.36 -3.21
C THR A 7 -4.50 9.29 -2.20
N GLN A 8 -4.57 8.05 -2.68
CA GLN A 8 -4.73 6.87 -1.86
C GLN A 8 -3.64 5.85 -2.18
N ILE A 9 -3.38 4.97 -1.23
CA ILE A 9 -2.50 3.82 -1.36
C ILE A 9 -3.38 2.61 -1.61
N ILE A 10 -3.14 1.90 -2.70
CA ILE A 10 -3.81 0.63 -2.98
C ILE A 10 -2.86 -0.50 -2.65
N VAL A 11 -3.37 -1.53 -1.99
CA VAL A 11 -2.69 -2.79 -1.70
C VAL A 11 -3.46 -3.90 -2.39
N ASP A 12 -2.81 -4.63 -3.30
CA ASP A 12 -3.36 -5.79 -4.03
C ASP A 12 -2.83 -7.08 -3.41
N TRP A 13 -3.74 -7.93 -2.94
CA TRP A 13 -3.42 -9.23 -2.35
C TRP A 13 -3.31 -10.35 -3.40
N GLY A 14 -3.58 -10.06 -4.67
CA GLY A 14 -3.39 -10.98 -5.79
C GLY A 14 -4.52 -12.00 -6.01
N ASN A 15 -5.52 -12.04 -5.14
CA ASN A 15 -6.73 -12.86 -5.23
C ASN A 15 -7.94 -12.10 -5.81
N GLY A 16 -7.73 -10.89 -6.32
CA GLY A 16 -8.79 -9.99 -6.78
C GLY A 16 -9.37 -9.11 -5.67
N GLU A 17 -8.82 -9.19 -4.46
CA GLU A 17 -9.12 -8.27 -3.36
C GLU A 17 -8.02 -7.21 -3.24
N TRP A 18 -8.47 -6.01 -2.91
CA TRP A 18 -7.68 -4.81 -2.82
C TRP A 18 -8.21 -3.92 -1.72
N GLU A 19 -7.30 -3.35 -0.94
CA GLU A 19 -7.61 -2.42 0.14
C GLU A 19 -7.03 -1.04 -0.20
N ASN A 20 -7.72 0.02 0.23
CA ASN A 20 -7.28 1.39 0.01
C ASN A 20 -7.06 2.14 1.33
N PHE A 21 -5.95 2.84 1.42
CA PHE A 21 -5.52 3.58 2.61
C PHE A 21 -5.22 5.04 2.29
N ALA A 22 -5.38 5.93 3.27
CA ALA A 22 -5.06 7.34 3.07
C ALA A 22 -3.54 7.58 3.07
N THR A 23 -2.78 6.77 3.82
CA THR A 23 -1.33 6.91 3.97
C THR A 23 -0.58 5.58 3.84
N PRO A 24 0.71 5.59 3.43
CA PRO A 24 1.53 4.38 3.43
C PRO A 24 1.68 3.77 4.82
N PHE A 25 1.74 4.61 5.86
CA PHE A 25 1.84 4.14 7.24
C PHE A 25 0.62 3.30 7.67
N GLU A 26 -0.60 3.73 7.33
CA GLU A 26 -1.81 2.94 7.60
C GLU A 26 -1.81 1.61 6.84
N ALA A 27 -1.40 1.63 5.57
CA ALA A 27 -1.26 0.42 4.77
C ALA A 27 -0.26 -0.56 5.40
N GLU A 28 0.93 -0.09 5.81
CA GLU A 28 1.93 -0.91 6.48
C GLU A 28 1.40 -1.52 7.78
N GLN A 29 0.70 -0.74 8.62
CA GLN A 29 0.11 -1.26 9.85
C GLN A 29 -0.90 -2.37 9.58
N TYR A 30 -1.77 -2.18 8.58
CA TYR A 30 -2.74 -3.20 8.20
C TYR A 30 -2.07 -4.45 7.65
N ILE A 31 -1.11 -4.29 6.73
CA ILE A 31 -0.36 -5.41 6.14
C ILE A 31 0.25 -6.27 7.24
N ASN A 32 1.04 -5.66 8.12
CA ASN A 32 1.71 -6.38 9.20
C ASN A 32 0.73 -7.04 10.19
N ALA A 33 -0.45 -6.45 10.41
CA ALA A 33 -1.49 -7.04 11.26
C ALA A 33 -2.18 -8.25 10.62
N MET A 34 -2.19 -8.35 9.29
CA MET A 34 -2.90 -9.38 8.54
C MET A 34 -1.97 -10.43 7.89
N LEU A 35 -0.66 -10.34 8.09
CA LEU A 35 0.32 -11.24 7.44
C LEU A 35 0.03 -12.73 7.66
N ASP A 36 -0.34 -13.12 8.89
CA ASP A 36 -0.66 -14.52 9.21
C ASP A 36 -1.90 -15.04 8.46
N GLU A 37 -2.81 -14.16 8.04
CA GLU A 37 -4.07 -14.51 7.39
C GLU A 37 -4.02 -14.35 5.86
N LEU A 38 -3.42 -13.26 5.38
CA LEU A 38 -3.46 -12.84 3.97
C LEU A 38 -2.13 -12.99 3.23
N ASP A 39 -1.06 -13.39 3.92
CA ASP A 39 0.32 -13.43 3.40
C ASP A 39 0.84 -12.03 2.98
N VAL A 40 2.03 -11.94 2.38
CA VAL A 40 2.58 -10.67 1.88
C VAL A 40 1.78 -10.20 0.64
N PRO A 41 1.39 -8.92 0.56
CA PRO A 41 0.67 -8.40 -0.60
C PRO A 41 1.50 -8.54 -1.88
N LYS A 42 0.80 -8.70 -3.01
CA LYS A 42 1.42 -8.87 -4.32
C LYS A 42 1.96 -7.55 -4.88
N ALA A 43 1.25 -6.45 -4.65
CA ALA A 43 1.64 -5.13 -5.11
C ALA A 43 1.04 -4.04 -4.24
N ALA A 44 1.69 -2.89 -4.19
CA ALA A 44 1.13 -1.68 -3.62
C ALA A 44 1.49 -0.48 -4.52
N TRP A 45 0.56 0.46 -4.70
CA TRP A 45 0.81 1.67 -5.49
C TRP A 45 0.07 2.86 -4.94
N ARG A 46 0.54 4.06 -5.30
CA ARG A 46 -0.20 5.29 -5.07
C ARG A 46 -1.03 5.65 -6.29
N GLU A 47 -2.28 6.07 -6.08
CA GLU A 47 -3.13 6.62 -7.13
C GLU A 47 -3.85 7.89 -6.67
N ASP A 48 -4.36 8.68 -7.64
CA ASP A 48 -5.27 9.77 -7.32
C ASP A 48 -6.72 9.28 -7.19
N MET A 49 -7.61 10.14 -6.66
CA MET A 49 -9.04 9.83 -6.51
C MET A 49 -9.80 9.58 -7.83
N GLN A 50 -9.16 9.75 -8.99
CA GLN A 50 -9.72 9.39 -10.30
C GLN A 50 -9.27 7.98 -10.73
N GLY A 51 -8.53 7.25 -9.89
CA GLY A 51 -7.97 5.93 -10.17
C GLY A 51 -6.72 5.97 -11.04
N ASN A 52 -6.10 7.13 -11.25
CA ASN A 52 -4.86 7.20 -12.01
C ASN A 52 -3.69 6.85 -11.11
N LYS A 53 -3.12 5.67 -11.33
CA LYS A 53 -1.86 5.25 -10.73
C LYS A 53 -0.76 6.28 -11.00
N LYS A 54 -0.02 6.60 -9.94
CA LYS A 54 1.09 7.57 -9.95
C LYS A 54 2.43 6.86 -9.95
N TRP A 55 2.63 5.91 -9.03
CA TRP A 55 3.83 5.08 -8.93
C TRP A 55 3.58 3.87 -8.03
N ASP A 56 4.45 2.87 -8.18
CA ASP A 56 4.47 1.66 -7.37
C ASP A 56 5.33 1.84 -6.12
N TYR A 57 4.99 1.12 -5.06
CA TYR A 57 5.86 0.90 -3.91
C TYR A 57 6.61 -0.43 -4.08
N GLU A 58 7.87 -0.45 -3.67
CA GLU A 58 8.58 -1.69 -3.37
C GLU A 58 8.11 -2.20 -2.00
N ILE A 59 7.77 -3.49 -1.94
CA ILE A 59 7.36 -4.17 -0.70
C ILE A 59 8.59 -4.89 -0.19
N VAL A 60 9.13 -4.42 0.94
CA VAL A 60 10.35 -4.97 1.55
C VAL A 60 10.11 -5.33 3.00
N GLU A 61 10.84 -6.32 3.52
CA GLU A 61 10.91 -6.61 4.94
C GLU A 61 12.10 -5.85 5.55
N ASP A 62 11.88 -5.09 6.62
CA ASP A 62 12.95 -4.39 7.34
C ASP A 62 13.71 -5.30 8.32
N ASP A 63 14.78 -4.79 8.94
CA ASP A 63 15.62 -5.56 9.86
C ASP A 63 14.88 -6.11 11.11
N ASN A 64 13.67 -5.62 11.40
CA ASN A 64 12.81 -6.10 12.49
C ASN A 64 11.76 -7.12 12.02
N GLY A 65 11.79 -7.53 10.76
CA GLY A 65 10.80 -8.44 10.18
C GLY A 65 9.48 -7.77 9.83
N LEU A 66 9.43 -6.43 9.72
CA LEU A 66 8.21 -5.69 9.38
C LEU A 66 8.18 -5.35 7.90
N ILE A 67 7.02 -5.53 7.28
CA ILE A 67 6.77 -5.14 5.90
C ILE A 67 6.66 -3.62 5.78
N ARG A 68 7.39 -3.05 4.82
CA ARG A 68 7.49 -1.61 4.50
C ARG A 68 7.15 -1.34 3.04
N LEU A 69 6.56 -0.18 2.79
CA LEU A 69 6.28 0.33 1.46
C LEU A 69 7.28 1.44 1.12
N VAL A 70 8.23 1.15 0.24
CA VAL A 70 9.32 2.06 -0.14
C VAL A 70 9.06 2.64 -1.53
N ASP A 71 9.22 3.96 -1.67
CA ASP A 71 9.10 4.70 -2.94
C ASP A 71 10.36 4.57 -3.82
#